data_AF-A0A6A3AZ39-F1
#
_entry.id   AF-A0A6A3AZ39-F1
#
_cell.length_a   1.000
_cell.length_b   1.000
_cell.length_c   1.000
_cell.angle_alpha   90.00
_cell.angle_beta   90.00
_cell.angle_gamma   90.00
#
_symmetry.space_group_name_H-M   'P 1'
#
loop_
_entity.id
_entity.type
_entity.pdbx_description
1 polymer ?
#
loop_
_entity_poly.entity_id
_entity_poly.type
_entity_poly.pdbx_seq_one_letter_code
_entity_poly.pdbx_strand_id
1 'polypeptide(L)'
;MFSLNLQEKQLSILNISDTTVEVCRAFLRYIYGNIEHEEFQTHRLALLQAADKYDILNLKEACHESLMEDIDAKNVLERIQSANLYQLHMLKSSCIRYLVKFGKMYDIRHDLNAFLQYADREFIADIFNEVLNTWKGF
;
A
#
# COMPACT_ATOMS: atom_id res chain seq x y z
N MET A 1 -16.23 -13.37 9.44
CA MET A 1 -16.86 -12.16 10.02
C MET A 1 -18.29 -12.42 10.51
N PHE A 2 -19.25 -12.86 9.68
CA PHE A 2 -20.64 -13.14 10.13
C PHE A 2 -20.87 -14.52 10.80
N SER A 3 -19.89 -15.42 10.72
CA SER A 3 -19.98 -16.78 11.29
C SER A 3 -19.55 -16.86 12.76
N LEU A 4 -18.98 -15.79 13.31
CA LEU A 4 -18.55 -15.71 14.71
C LEU A 4 -19.65 -15.02 15.52
N ASN A 5 -20.02 -15.59 16.67
CA ASN A 5 -20.98 -15.02 17.61
C ASN A 5 -20.42 -13.75 18.30
N LEU A 6 -20.15 -12.71 17.51
CA LEU A 6 -19.80 -11.37 17.98
C LEU A 6 -21.06 -10.49 17.96
N GLN A 7 -21.04 -9.38 18.70
CA GLN A 7 -22.18 -8.44 18.82
C GLN A 7 -22.73 -7.97 17.45
N GLU A 8 -21.90 -7.99 16.41
CA GLU A 8 -22.24 -7.68 15.02
C GLU A 8 -23.32 -8.62 14.44
N LYS A 9 -23.37 -9.88 14.88
CA LYS A 9 -24.40 -10.87 14.46
C LYS A 9 -25.79 -10.56 15.04
N GLN A 10 -25.86 -9.93 16.22
CA GLN A 10 -27.13 -9.60 16.87
C GLN A 10 -27.70 -8.26 16.42
N LEU A 11 -26.84 -7.32 16.01
CA LEU A 11 -27.26 -5.97 15.62
C LEU A 11 -27.33 -5.76 14.10
N SER A 12 -26.72 -6.64 13.29
CA SER A 12 -26.55 -6.44 11.84
C SER A 12 -25.91 -5.09 11.49
N ILE A 13 -25.16 -4.49 12.42
CA ILE A 13 -24.51 -3.21 12.29
C ILE A 13 -23.01 -3.43 12.46
N LEU A 14 -22.24 -3.05 11.44
CA LEU A 14 -20.78 -3.00 11.47
C LEU A 14 -20.37 -1.55 11.68
N ASN A 15 -19.74 -1.24 12.82
CA ASN A 15 -19.24 0.09 13.11
C ASN A 15 -17.81 0.26 12.58
N ILE A 16 -17.67 0.93 11.44
CA ILE A 16 -16.36 1.23 10.83
C ILE A 16 -15.92 2.61 11.33
N SER A 17 -15.17 2.63 12.43
CA SER A 17 -14.63 3.89 13.01
C SER A 17 -13.25 4.25 12.49
N ASP A 18 -12.57 3.29 11.84
CA ASP A 18 -11.19 3.44 11.39
C ASP A 18 -11.07 4.06 9.98
N THR A 19 -12.16 4.56 9.40
CA THR A 19 -12.16 5.03 8.02
C THR A 19 -13.17 6.16 7.81
N THR A 20 -12.87 7.07 6.89
CA THR A 20 -13.80 8.16 6.56
C THR A 20 -14.99 7.64 5.75
N VAL A 21 -16.10 8.38 5.80
CA VAL A 21 -17.35 8.01 5.11
C VAL A 21 -17.13 7.88 3.60
N GLU A 22 -16.25 8.71 3.04
CA GLU A 22 -15.89 8.72 1.62
C GLU A 22 -15.18 7.42 1.22
N VAL A 23 -14.21 6.96 2.01
CA VAL A 23 -13.50 5.71 1.74
C VAL A 23 -14.44 4.51 1.91
N CYS A 24 -15.29 4.50 2.95
CA CYS A 24 -16.30 3.45 3.10
C CYS A 24 -17.25 3.39 1.90
N ARG A 25 -17.65 4.55 1.36
CA ARG A 25 -18.48 4.64 0.16
C ARG A 25 -17.74 4.08 -1.06
N ALA A 26 -16.50 4.49 -1.28
CA ALA A 26 -15.67 3.98 -2.37
C ALA A 26 -15.48 2.45 -2.26
N PHE A 27 -15.21 1.95 -1.04
CA PHE A 27 -15.05 0.53 -0.76
C PHE A 27 -16.32 -0.28 -1.08
N LEU A 28 -17.48 0.20 -0.64
CA LEU A 28 -18.76 -0.42 -0.99
C LEU A 28 -19.00 -0.36 -2.50
N ARG A 29 -18.77 0.78 -3.14
CA ARG A 29 -18.89 0.91 -4.59
C ARG A 29 -18.00 -0.07 -5.33
N TYR A 30 -16.78 -0.31 -4.86
CA TYR A 30 -15.89 -1.33 -5.43
C TYR A 30 -16.49 -2.73 -5.32
N ILE A 31 -16.98 -3.12 -4.13
CA ILE A 31 -17.62 -4.43 -3.91
C ILE A 31 -18.84 -4.62 -4.81
N TYR A 32 -19.65 -3.57 -4.98
CA TYR A 32 -20.81 -3.59 -5.85
C TYR A 32 -20.50 -3.31 -7.33
N GLY A 33 -19.23 -3.14 -7.71
CA GLY A 33 -18.79 -2.93 -9.10
C GLY A 33 -19.13 -1.56 -9.71
N ASN A 34 -19.48 -0.56 -8.90
CA ASN A 34 -19.92 0.77 -9.33
C ASN A 34 -18.93 1.88 -8.98
N ILE A 35 -17.64 1.55 -8.80
CA ILE A 35 -16.62 2.54 -8.47
C ILE A 35 -16.10 3.23 -9.74
N GLU A 36 -15.98 4.55 -9.68
CA GLU A 36 -15.35 5.34 -10.74
C GLU A 36 -13.83 5.29 -10.61
N HIS A 37 -13.12 5.34 -11.74
CA HIS A 37 -11.67 5.22 -11.75
C HIS A 37 -10.97 6.36 -10.97
N GLU A 38 -11.49 7.58 -11.06
CA GLU A 38 -10.96 8.75 -10.33
C GLU A 38 -11.15 8.60 -8.81
N GLU A 39 -12.31 8.10 -8.38
CA GLU A 39 -12.61 7.80 -6.97
C GLU A 39 -11.66 6.70 -6.44
N PHE A 40 -11.43 5.66 -7.24
CA PHE A 40 -10.48 4.59 -6.91
C PHE A 40 -9.05 5.11 -6.76
N GLN A 41 -8.54 5.90 -7.71
CA GLN A 41 -7.19 6.45 -7.65
C GLN A 41 -6.99 7.35 -6.43
N THR A 42 -7.98 8.19 -6.11
CA THR A 42 -7.93 9.12 -4.98
C THR A 42 -7.88 8.38 -3.65
N HIS A 43 -8.61 7.26 -3.53
CA HIS A 43 -8.74 6.51 -2.27
C HIS A 43 -7.90 5.23 -2.22
N ARG A 44 -7.05 4.94 -3.20
CA ARG A 44 -6.30 3.67 -3.33
C ARG A 44 -5.56 3.21 -2.07
N LEU A 45 -4.94 4.11 -1.30
CA LEU A 45 -4.22 3.76 -0.07
C LEU A 45 -5.18 3.34 1.05
N ALA A 46 -6.29 4.07 1.20
CA ALA A 46 -7.31 3.77 2.20
C ALA A 46 -8.14 2.53 1.80
N LEU A 47 -8.35 2.33 0.49
CA LEU A 47 -8.93 1.11 -0.05
C LEU A 47 -8.02 -0.10 0.16
N LEU A 48 -6.70 0.06 0.02
CA LEU A 48 -5.73 -0.98 0.34
C LEU A 48 -5.78 -1.36 1.82
N GLN A 49 -5.89 -0.37 2.72
CA GLN A 49 -6.07 -0.62 4.15
C GLN A 49 -7.35 -1.40 4.45
N ALA A 50 -8.47 -1.00 3.80
CA ALA A 50 -9.73 -1.72 3.93
C ALA A 50 -9.64 -3.13 3.34
N ALA A 51 -8.98 -3.30 2.19
CA ALA A 51 -8.77 -4.60 1.55
C ALA A 51 -7.99 -5.55 2.46
N ASP A 52 -6.96 -5.05 3.13
CA ASP A 52 -6.16 -5.83 4.08
C ASP A 52 -6.98 -6.18 5.34
N LYS A 53 -7.73 -5.21 5.90
CA LYS A 53 -8.57 -5.41 7.09
C LYS A 53 -9.70 -6.42 6.86
N TYR A 54 -10.35 -6.37 5.70
CA TYR A 54 -11.48 -7.23 5.34
C TYR A 54 -11.05 -8.45 4.51
N ASP A 55 -9.75 -8.64 4.30
CA ASP A 55 -9.14 -9.73 3.53
C ASP A 55 -9.74 -9.92 2.13
N ILE A 56 -9.91 -8.80 1.41
CA ILE A 56 -10.41 -8.77 0.02
C ILE A 56 -9.23 -8.76 -0.95
N LEU A 57 -8.78 -9.96 -1.33
CA LEU A 57 -7.62 -10.15 -2.22
C LEU A 57 -7.75 -9.40 -3.55
N ASN A 58 -8.91 -9.46 -4.21
CA ASN A 58 -9.12 -8.78 -5.50
C ASN A 58 -8.89 -7.26 -5.42
N LEU A 59 -9.36 -6.63 -4.34
CA LEU A 59 -9.16 -5.20 -4.13
C LEU A 59 -7.69 -4.89 -3.79
N LYS A 60 -7.05 -5.77 -3.01
CA LYS A 60 -5.63 -5.65 -2.66
C LYS A 60 -4.76 -5.73 -3.92
N GLU A 61 -5.05 -6.66 -4.83
CA GLU A 61 -4.37 -6.79 -6.13
C GLU A 61 -4.62 -5.60 -7.05
N ALA A 62 -5.87 -5.14 -7.18
CA ALA A 62 -6.18 -3.95 -7.98
C ALA A 62 -5.47 -2.69 -7.46
N CYS A 63 -5.43 -2.50 -6.14
CA CYS A 63 -4.67 -1.41 -5.53
C CYS A 63 -3.17 -1.59 -5.79
N HIS A 64 -2.67 -2.81 -5.71
CA HIS A 64 -1.27 -3.12 -5.97
C HIS A 64 -0.85 -2.74 -7.40
N GLU A 65 -1.62 -3.14 -8.40
CA GLU A 65 -1.36 -2.82 -9.82
C GLU A 65 -1.39 -1.31 -10.05
N SER A 66 -2.45 -0.63 -9.59
CA SER A 66 -2.55 0.83 -9.71
C SER A 66 -1.42 1.55 -8.99
N LEU A 67 -0.95 1.01 -7.86
CA LEU A 67 0.18 1.59 -7.14
C LEU A 67 1.52 1.34 -7.86
N MET A 68 1.65 0.31 -8.67
CA MET A 68 2.86 0.07 -9.47
C MET A 68 2.93 0.97 -10.71
N GLU A 69 1.78 1.30 -11.31
CA GLU A 69 1.72 2.12 -12.52
C GLU A 69 2.15 3.59 -12.29
N ASP A 70 1.92 4.11 -11.10
CA ASP A 70 2.11 5.53 -10.76
C ASP A 70 3.30 5.77 -9.81
N ILE A 71 4.39 5.02 -9.96
CA ILE A 71 5.60 5.22 -9.15
C ILE A 71 6.37 6.46 -9.63
N ASP A 72 6.59 7.40 -8.72
CA ASP A 72 7.35 8.64 -8.94
C ASP A 72 8.30 8.93 -7.76
N ALA A 73 9.33 9.73 -7.99
CA ALA A 73 10.33 10.10 -7.00
C ALA A 73 9.72 10.71 -5.71
N LYS A 74 8.58 11.40 -5.83
CA LYS A 74 7.89 12.00 -4.67
C LYS A 74 7.12 11.00 -3.82
N ASN A 75 6.59 9.93 -4.43
CA ASN A 75 5.67 9.00 -3.76
C ASN A 75 6.33 7.64 -3.44
N VAL A 76 7.51 7.36 -4.01
CA VAL A 76 8.19 6.08 -3.87
C VAL A 76 8.50 5.70 -2.41
N LEU A 77 8.85 6.67 -1.55
CA LEU A 77 9.14 6.41 -0.13
C LEU A 77 7.88 5.98 0.63
N GLU A 78 6.78 6.71 0.46
CA GLU A 78 5.47 6.38 1.04
C GLU A 78 4.95 5.02 0.54
N ARG A 79 5.18 4.72 -0.76
CA ARG A 79 4.83 3.42 -1.35
C ARG A 79 5.66 2.27 -0.78
N ILE A 80 6.96 2.46 -0.54
CA ILE A 80 7.81 1.43 0.09
C ILE A 80 7.34 1.16 1.52
N GLN A 81 7.01 2.21 2.27
CA GLN A 81 6.45 2.07 3.63
C GLN A 81 5.10 1.32 3.60
N SER A 82 4.20 1.72 2.72
CA SER A 82 2.90 1.06 2.54
C SER A 82 3.06 -0.39 2.12
N ALA A 83 3.99 -0.67 1.20
CA ALA A 83 4.26 -2.01 0.73
C ALA A 83 4.80 -2.91 1.85
N ASN A 84 5.61 -2.37 2.75
CA ASN A 84 6.07 -3.09 3.93
C ASN A 84 4.93 -3.37 4.91
N LEU A 85 4.09 -2.37 5.17
CA LEU A 85 2.97 -2.47 6.10
C LEU A 85 1.95 -3.54 5.66
N TYR A 86 1.60 -3.55 4.37
CA TYR A 86 0.60 -4.47 3.80
C TYR A 86 1.21 -5.73 3.16
N GLN A 87 2.51 -5.97 3.37
CA GLN A 87 3.26 -7.12 2.86
C GLN A 87 3.16 -7.30 1.32
N LEU A 88 3.20 -6.19 0.59
CA LEU A 88 3.16 -6.15 -0.87
C LEU A 88 4.57 -6.25 -1.47
N HIS A 89 5.17 -7.44 -1.45
CA HIS A 89 6.55 -7.67 -1.90
C HIS A 89 6.84 -7.18 -3.33
N MET A 90 5.91 -7.40 -4.27
CA MET A 90 6.10 -7.00 -5.67
C MET A 90 6.11 -5.47 -5.87
N LEU A 91 5.33 -4.73 -5.07
CA LEU A 91 5.28 -3.26 -5.10
C LEU A 91 6.57 -2.71 -4.52
N LYS A 92 7.03 -3.28 -3.40
CA LYS A 92 8.30 -2.92 -2.75
C LYS A 92 9.49 -3.11 -3.71
N SER A 93 9.59 -4.29 -4.33
CA SER A 93 10.64 -4.59 -5.29
C SER A 93 10.60 -3.66 -6.51
N SER A 94 9.40 -3.34 -7.01
CA SER A 94 9.23 -2.40 -8.13
C SER A 94 9.66 -0.97 -7.76
N CYS A 95 9.33 -0.50 -6.55
CA CYS A 95 9.77 0.80 -6.05
C CYS A 95 11.30 0.87 -5.89
N ILE A 96 11.92 -0.17 -5.33
CA ILE A 96 13.38 -0.24 -5.15
C ILE A 96 14.09 -0.31 -6.50
N ARG A 97 13.55 -1.10 -7.43
CA ARG A 97 14.05 -1.17 -8.81
C ARG A 97 13.95 0.18 -9.50
N TYR A 98 12.87 0.95 -9.29
CA TYR A 98 12.75 2.30 -9.81
C TYR A 98 13.85 3.21 -9.25
N LEU A 99 14.07 3.20 -7.93
CA LEU A 99 15.12 3.99 -7.28
C LEU A 99 16.52 3.70 -7.82
N VAL A 100 16.83 2.41 -7.95
CA VAL A 100 18.12 1.89 -8.40
C VAL A 100 18.34 2.14 -9.90
N LYS A 101 17.38 1.73 -10.74
CA LYS A 101 17.54 1.71 -12.20
C LYS A 101 17.58 3.10 -12.81
N PHE A 102 16.81 4.03 -12.27
CA PHE A 102 16.75 5.40 -12.80
C PHE A 102 17.73 6.35 -12.11
N GLY A 103 18.58 5.85 -11.20
CA GLY A 103 19.51 6.69 -10.43
C GLY A 103 18.80 7.74 -9.56
N LYS A 104 17.48 7.61 -9.38
CA LYS A 104 16.64 8.54 -8.60
C LYS A 104 17.01 8.56 -7.14
N MET A 105 17.75 7.57 -6.66
CA MET A 105 18.40 7.62 -5.35
C MET A 105 19.17 8.93 -5.15
N TYR A 106 19.82 9.47 -6.18
CA TYR A 106 20.57 10.74 -6.09
C TYR A 106 19.68 11.98 -5.94
N ASP A 107 18.51 11.96 -6.58
CA ASP A 107 17.53 13.05 -6.55
C ASP A 107 16.83 13.16 -5.19
N ILE A 108 16.53 12.01 -4.56
CA ILE A 108 15.81 11.96 -3.28
C ILE A 108 16.70 11.65 -2.07
N ARG A 109 18.03 11.80 -2.18
CA ARG A 109 18.97 11.42 -1.11
C ARG A 109 18.62 12.00 0.25
N HIS A 110 18.21 13.26 0.27
CA HIS A 110 17.88 13.96 1.51
C HIS A 110 16.65 13.33 2.18
N ASP A 111 15.58 13.12 1.40
CA ASP A 111 14.33 12.55 1.89
C ASP A 111 14.49 11.07 2.26
N LEU A 112 15.26 10.32 1.48
CA LEU A 112 15.62 8.95 1.80
C LEU A 112 16.42 8.86 3.10
N ASN A 113 17.39 9.76 3.31
CA ASN A 113 18.17 9.77 4.54
C ASN A 113 17.30 10.11 5.75
N ALA A 114 16.40 11.08 5.63
CA ALA A 114 15.42 11.38 6.67
C ALA A 114 14.52 10.17 6.95
N PHE A 115 13.98 9.53 5.91
CA PHE A 115 13.15 8.33 6.02
C PHE A 115 13.87 7.19 6.74
N LEU A 116 15.14 6.92 6.40
CA LEU A 116 15.94 5.89 7.04
C LEU A 116 16.30 6.21 8.50
N GLN A 117 16.33 7.49 8.91
CA GLN A 117 16.58 7.86 10.31
C GLN A 117 15.40 7.53 11.22
N TYR A 118 14.17 7.58 10.70
CA TYR A 118 12.95 7.26 11.46
C TYR A 118 12.48 5.82 11.27
N ALA A 119 13.08 5.08 10.33
CA ALA A 119 12.75 3.71 10.02
C ALA A 119 13.32 2.71 11.04
N ASP A 120 12.60 1.61 11.28
CA ASP A 120 13.09 0.53 12.12
C ASP A 120 14.26 -0.21 11.49
N ARG A 121 15.17 -0.74 12.33
CA ARG A 121 16.39 -1.42 11.88
C ARG A 121 16.12 -2.61 10.97
N GLU A 122 15.08 -3.39 11.26
CA GLU A 122 14.70 -4.54 10.43
C GLU A 122 14.24 -4.09 9.04
N PHE A 123 13.43 -3.04 8.98
CA PHE A 123 12.96 -2.48 7.73
C PHE A 123 14.09 -1.86 6.90
N ILE A 124 15.04 -1.16 7.55
CA ILE A 124 16.26 -0.68 6.90
C ILE A 124 17.05 -1.85 6.31
N ALA A 125 17.31 -2.90 7.10
CA ALA A 125 18.06 -4.07 6.64
C ALA A 125 17.38 -4.74 5.45
N ASP A 126 16.05 -4.82 5.45
CA ASP A 126 15.26 -5.38 4.37
C ASP A 126 15.37 -4.54 3.09
N ILE A 127 15.26 -3.21 3.17
CA ILE A 127 15.51 -2.30 2.02
C ILE A 127 16.93 -2.48 1.49
N PHE A 128 17.95 -2.51 2.36
CA PHE A 128 19.34 -2.66 1.93
C PHE A 128 19.58 -3.99 1.23
N ASN A 129 19.05 -5.10 1.75
CA ASN A 129 19.14 -6.41 1.11
C ASN A 129 18.49 -6.41 -0.27
N GLU A 130 17.33 -5.76 -0.40
CA GLU A 130 16.59 -5.71 -1.66
C GLU A 130 17.27 -4.80 -2.70
N VAL A 131 17.90 -3.70 -2.27
CA VAL A 131 18.79 -2.90 -3.13
C VAL A 131 19.98 -3.72 -3.60
N LEU A 132 20.66 -4.43 -2.70
CA LEU A 132 21.81 -5.29 -3.03
C LEU A 132 21.43 -6.42 -3.99
N ASN A 133 20.28 -7.06 -3.78
CA ASN A 133 19.76 -8.09 -4.69
C ASN A 133 19.44 -7.50 -6.07
N THR A 134 18.88 -6.29 -6.11
CA THR A 134 18.61 -5.59 -7.37
C THR A 134 19.91 -5.26 -8.10
N TRP A 135 20.98 -4.88 -7.40
CA TRP A 135 22.31 -4.64 -7.99
C TRP A 135 23.01 -5.91 -8.47
N LYS A 136 22.89 -7.02 -7.75
CA LYS A 136 23.47 -8.32 -8.16
C LYS A 136 22.80 -8.93 -9.39
N GLY A 137 21.59 -8.48 -9.74
CA GLY A 137 20.86 -8.90 -10.93
C GLY A 137 21.28 -8.18 -12.23
N PHE A 138 22.26 -7.27 -12.16
CA PHE A 138 22.93 -6.64 -13.32
C PHE A 138 24.26 -7.33 -13.60
#